data_AF-A0A7Y7DLQ9-F1
#
_entry.id   AF-A0A7Y7DLQ9-F1
#
_cell.length_a   1.000
_cell.length_b   1.000
_cell.length_c   1.000
_cell.angle_alpha   90.00
_cell.angle_beta   90.00
_cell.angle_gamma   90.00
#
_symmetry.space_group_name_H-M   'P 1'
#
loop_
_entity.id
_entity.type
_entity.pdbx_description
1 polymer ?
#
loop_
_entity_poly.entity_id
_entity_poly.type
_entity_poly.pdbx_seq_one_letter_code
_entity_poly.pdbx_strand_id
1 'polypeptide(L)' 'MNKDSKKLPADIRILIAIVSIPALLSIYTTGLSIYFGEWQFSYFGLLYPALGLLAIYIVVVGKIPIFMSRKDVSN' A
#
# COMPACT_ATOMS: atom_id res chain seq x y z
N MET A 1 -26.44 4.35 -16.09
CA MET A 1 -25.74 5.18 -15.08
C MET A 1 -24.29 4.71 -15.02
N ASN A 2 -23.42 5.29 -15.84
CA ASN A 2 -22.05 4.80 -16.03
C ASN A 2 -21.20 5.18 -14.81
N LYS A 3 -20.92 4.22 -13.94
CA LYS A 3 -20.03 4.40 -12.79
C LYS A 3 -18.59 4.32 -13.28
N ASP A 4 -18.15 5.33 -14.02
CA ASP A 4 -16.74 5.54 -14.29
C ASP A 4 -16.06 5.93 -12.98
N SER A 5 -15.75 4.93 -12.16
CA SER A 5 -14.81 5.09 -11.05
C SER A 5 -13.49 5.51 -11.69
N LYS A 6 -13.19 6.81 -11.62
CA LYS A 6 -12.00 7.45 -12.18
C LYS A 6 -10.78 6.60 -11.79
N LYS A 7 -10.24 5.85 -12.74
CA LYS A 7 -9.02 5.05 -12.52
C LYS A 7 -7.90 6.02 -12.18
N LEU A 8 -7.01 5.62 -11.27
CA LEU A 8 -5.82 6.41 -10.97
C LEU A 8 -5.00 6.63 -12.27
N PRO A 9 -4.55 7.86 -12.54
CA PRO A 9 -3.58 8.14 -13.60
C PRO A 9 -2.36 7.22 -13.50
N ALA A 10 -1.79 6.83 -14.64
CA ALA A 10 -0.65 5.92 -14.70
C ALA A 10 0.55 6.43 -13.88
N ASP A 11 0.84 7.73 -13.97
CA ASP A 11 1.96 8.37 -13.27
C ASP A 11 1.85 8.24 -11.74
N ILE A 12 0.63 8.38 -11.21
CA ILE A 12 0.37 8.23 -9.77
C ILE A 12 0.55 6.77 -9.35
N ARG A 13 0.12 5.81 -10.18
CA ARG A 13 0.30 4.38 -9.90
C ARG A 13 1.79 4.00 -9.90
N ILE A 14 2.57 4.56 -10.80
CA ILE A 14 4.03 4.36 -10.86
C ILE A 14 4.69 4.96 -9.62
N LEU A 15 4.30 6.17 -9.21
CA LEU A 15 4.84 6.80 -8.01
C LEU A 15 4.54 5.96 -6.75
N ILE A 16 3.31 5.47 -6.60
CA ILE A 16 2.94 4.59 -5.48
C ILE A 16 3.74 3.28 -5.54
N ALA A 17 3.97 2.71 -6.73
CA ALA A 17 4.78 1.52 -6.89
C ALA A 17 6.22 1.75 -6.44
N ILE A 18 6.86 2.85 -6.83
CA ILE A 18 8.22 3.19 -6.41
C ILE A 18 8.31 3.41 -4.90
N VAL A 19 7.36 4.16 -4.33
CA VAL A 19 7.30 4.43 -2.87
C VAL A 19 7.04 3.15 -2.07
N SER A 20 6.45 2.11 -2.67
CA SER A 20 6.20 0.82 -2.02
C SER A 20 7.44 -0.09 -1.93
N ILE A 21 8.53 0.19 -2.66
CA ILE A 21 9.73 -0.66 -2.70
C ILE A 21 10.37 -0.85 -1.31
N PRO A 22 10.60 0.19 -0.49
CA PRO A 22 11.12 0.01 0.87
C PRO A 22 10.18 -0.80 1.77
N ALA A 23 8.87 -0.70 1.55
CA ALA A 23 7.88 -1.44 2.31
C ALA A 23 7.87 -2.93 1.93
N LEU A 24 8.10 -3.26 0.65
CA LEU A 24 8.32 -4.63 0.18
C LEU A 24 9.57 -5.26 0.83
N LEU A 25 10.66 -4.50 0.91
CA LEU A 25 11.86 -4.96 1.61
C LEU A 25 11.56 -5.23 3.09
N SER A 26 10.74 -4.39 3.73
CA SER A 26 10.30 -4.62 5.11
C SER A 26 9.43 -5.87 5.25
N ILE A 27 8.55 -6.19 4.29
CA ILE A 27 7.77 -7.44 4.32
C ILE A 27 8.73 -8.64 4.32
N TYR A 28 9.74 -8.59 3.46
CA TYR A 28 10.73 -9.67 3.33
C TYR A 28 11.52 -9.86 4.63
N THR A 29 12.05 -8.78 5.21
CA THR A 29 12.82 -8.87 6.46
C THR A 29 11.97 -9.31 7.63
N THR A 30 10.73 -8.83 7.74
CA THR A 30 9.77 -9.30 8.77
C THR A 30 9.47 -10.78 8.60
N GLY A 31 9.29 -11.26 7.36
CA GLY A 31 9.09 -12.68 7.06
C GLY A 31 10.29 -13.54 7.48
N LEU A 32 11.51 -13.07 7.24
CA LEU A 32 12.74 -13.76 7.69
C LEU A 32 12.84 -13.80 9.22
N SER A 33 12.55 -12.70 9.92
CA SER A 33 12.58 -12.65 11.38
C SER A 33 11.57 -13.64 11.99
N ILE A 34 10.36 -13.75 11.42
CA ILE A 34 9.37 -14.77 11.82
C ILE A 34 9.92 -16.19 11.57
N TYR A 35 10.50 -16.43 10.39
CA TYR A 35 11.02 -17.74 10.01
C TYR A 35 12.17 -18.21 10.91
N PHE A 36 13.09 -17.31 11.28
CA PHE A 36 14.21 -17.61 12.17
C PHE A 36 13.84 -17.56 13.67
N GLY A 37 12.59 -17.29 14.00
CA GLY A 37 12.11 -17.26 15.39
C GLY A 37 12.59 -16.05 16.19
N GLU A 38 13.01 -14.98 15.52
CA GLU A 38 13.36 -13.72 16.15
C GLU A 38 12.09 -12.88 16.38
N TRP A 39 11.42 -13.11 17.51
CA TRP A 39 10.16 -12.45 17.85
C TRP A 39 10.30 -11.01 18.38
N GLN A 40 11.47 -10.39 18.21
CA GLN A 40 11.72 -9.00 18.58
C GLN A 40 11.11 -8.05 17.54
N PHE A 41 9.79 -8.10 17.39
CA PHE A 41 9.06 -7.26 16.46
C PHE A 41 8.79 -5.90 17.10
N SER A 42 9.45 -4.85 16.60
CA SER A 42 9.00 -3.48 16.82
C SER A 42 7.63 -3.29 16.16
N TYR A 43 6.75 -2.49 16.74
CA TYR A 43 5.44 -2.13 16.13
C TYR A 43 5.59 -1.62 14.69
N PHE A 44 6.70 -0.94 14.39
CA PHE A 44 7.04 -0.49 13.04
C PHE A 44 7.34 -1.63 12.07
N GLY A 45 7.87 -2.76 12.55
CA GLY A 45 8.12 -3.97 11.77
C GLY A 45 6.86 -4.69 11.28
N LEU A 46 5.68 -4.31 11.77
CA LEU A 46 4.36 -4.79 11.30
C LEU A 46 3.60 -3.73 10.51
N LEU A 47 3.67 -2.46 10.94
CA LEU A 47 3.00 -1.33 10.29
C LEU A 47 3.52 -1.07 8.87
N TYR A 48 4.85 -1.02 8.68
CA TYR A 48 5.43 -0.76 7.36
C TYR A 48 5.08 -1.84 6.32
N PRO A 49 5.16 -3.14 6.66
CA PRO A 49 4.68 -4.20 5.79
C PRO A 49 3.21 -4.08 5.39
N ALA A 50 2.34 -3.75 6.35
CA ALA A 50 0.91 -3.59 6.09
C ALA A 50 0.62 -2.43 5.13
N LEU A 51 1.34 -1.29 5.29
CA LEU A 51 1.26 -0.17 4.37
C LEU A 51 1.80 -0.52 2.98
N GLY A 52 2.86 -1.32 2.90
CA GLY A 52 3.40 -1.84 1.63
C GLY A 52 2.38 -2.68 0.87
N LEU A 53 1.71 -3.61 1.56
CA LEU A 53 0.64 -4.42 0.96
C LEU A 53 -0.53 -3.55 0.47
N LEU A 54 -0.93 -2.55 1.25
CA LEU A 54 -1.96 -1.58 0.85
C LEU A 54 -1.54 -0.81 -0.42
N ALA A 55 -0.30 -0.35 -0.49
CA ALA A 55 0.23 0.38 -1.64
C ALA A 55 0.21 -0.50 -2.90
N ILE A 56 0.66 -1.75 -2.81
CA ILE A 56 0.61 -2.72 -3.92
C ILE A 56 -0.83 -2.95 -4.36
N TYR A 57 -1.76 -3.13 -3.42
CA TYR A 57 -3.18 -3.28 -3.71
C TYR A 57 -3.73 -2.07 -4.50
N ILE A 58 -3.38 -0.84 -4.10
CA ILE A 58 -3.81 0.38 -4.81
C ILE A 58 -3.23 0.43 -6.23
N VAL A 59 -1.97 0.03 -6.42
CA VAL A 59 -1.34 -0.03 -7.75
C VAL A 59 -2.05 -1.03 -8.65
N VAL A 60 -2.26 -2.25 -8.16
CA VAL A 60 -2.89 -3.35 -8.92
C VAL A 60 -4.35 -3.04 -9.25
N VAL A 61 -5.16 -2.67 -8.25
CA VAL A 61 -6.58 -2.36 -8.44
C VAL A 61 -6.77 -1.04 -9.20
N GLY A 62 -5.82 -0.11 -9.09
CA GLY A 62 -5.86 1.19 -9.76
C GLY A 62 -6.90 2.13 -9.21
N LYS A 63 -7.33 1.91 -7.97
CA LYS A 63 -8.29 2.73 -7.26
C LYS A 63 -7.83 2.88 -5.82
N ILE A 64 -7.97 4.08 -5.29
CA ILE A 64 -7.83 4.32 -3.85
C ILE A 64 -9.04 3.68 -3.17
N PRO A 65 -8.86 2.95 -2.05
CA PRO A 65 -9.98 2.39 -1.31
C PRO A 65 -10.97 3.48 -0.87
N ILE A 66 -12.27 3.15 -0.91
CA ILE A 66 -13.37 4.11 -0.72
C ILE A 66 -13.29 4.84 0.63
N PHE A 67 -12.77 4.20 1.68
CA PHE A 67 -12.58 4.82 3.00
C PHE A 67 -11.48 5.89 3.02
N MET A 68 -10.58 5.89 2.03
CA MET A 68 -9.46 6.82 1.89
C MET A 68 -9.68 7.82 0.74
N SER A 69 -10.67 7.54 -0.12
CA SER A 69 -11.13 8.47 -1.15
C SER A 69 -11.91 9.60 -0.47
N ARG A 70 -11.28 10.76 -0.26
CA ARG A 70 -12.04 11.99 0.03
C ARG A 70 -13.05 12.17 -1.09
N LYS A 71 -14.33 12.30 -0.72
CA LYS A 71 -15.28 13.01 -1.58
C LYS A 71 -14.74 14.43 -1.63
N ASP A 72 -14.21 14.83 -2.78
CA ASP A 72 -13.92 16.23 -3.02
C ASP A 72 -15.20 16.99 -2.71
N VAL A 73 -15.14 17.80 -1.65
CA VAL A 73 -16.18 18.76 -1.32
C VAL A 73 -16.15 19.76 -2.46
N SER A 74 -17.05 19.54 -3.42
CA SER A 74 -17.44 20.50 -4.43
C SER A 74 -17.75 21.82 -3.74
N ASN A 75 -16.90 22.82 -3.93
CA ASN A 75 -17.27 24.22 -3.85
C ASN A 75 -16.61 24.94 -5.02
#